data_AF-A0A953P5T2-F1
#
_entry.id   AF-A0A953P5T2-F1
#
_cell.length_a   1.000
_cell.length_b   1.000
_cell.length_c   1.000
_cell.angle_alpha   90.00
_cell.angle_beta   90.00
_cell.angle_gamma   90.00
#
_symmetry.space_group_name_H-M   'P 1'
#
loop_
_entity.id
_entity.type
_entity.pdbx_description
1 polymer ?
#
loop_
_entity_poly.entity_id
_entity_poly.type
_entity_poly.pdbx_seq_one_letter_code
_entity_poly.pdbx_strand_id
1 'polypeptide(L)'
;MEQSHPTRDWLPWLTRVRLLMVTLILGVAAVWPQYESGASASRYVLPLVVAWIMLGLLHVVLIRVTPRRRWQGYAQVATDIAVITALVYATGVQESHFISLYLLVIIVSSILFSRYLAFATAGICLLFLAMLAVFSYSGIIPQTYLAEPAPDGLRIWFLSHIVGFFAVAYLTSLLSESLQKKGQELDEQREELLDLRTFTEDIIHSMRGGLITTDQQGHVLLLNRTGEEILGFRFEELRGVNLAEEFPALWLPGQKDSHGVMVVRREIDFLTPEGEKRYVGISVSPLRSRNPEQKGFVFNFQDLTELRRLEQEVATKERMAALGRLSAAIAHEIRQPLAAMAGAVKELGPGNRSG
;
A
#
# COMPACT_ATOMS: atom_id res chain seq x y z
N MET A 1 -13.21 -16.59 -7.91
CA MET A 1 -12.61 -16.13 -6.64
C MET A 1 -11.64 -17.21 -6.18
N GLU A 2 -10.42 -17.17 -6.68
CA GLU A 2 -9.39 -18.14 -6.33
C GLU A 2 -8.28 -17.35 -5.64
N GLN A 3 -8.18 -17.51 -4.31
CA GLN A 3 -7.19 -16.83 -3.48
C GLN A 3 -5.79 -17.22 -3.97
N SER A 4 -5.18 -16.35 -4.77
CA SER A 4 -3.78 -16.43 -5.14
C SER A 4 -2.94 -16.03 -3.93
N HIS A 5 -2.80 -16.94 -2.96
CA HIS A 5 -1.74 -16.84 -1.97
C HIS A 5 -0.41 -16.55 -2.71
N PRO A 6 0.40 -15.58 -2.27
CA PRO A 6 1.70 -15.26 -2.88
C PRO A 6 2.73 -16.38 -2.61
N THR A 7 2.44 -17.56 -3.16
CA THR A 7 3.26 -18.79 -3.16
C THR A 7 4.60 -18.63 -3.88
N ARG A 8 4.85 -17.45 -4.47
CA ARG A 8 6.05 -17.12 -5.23
C ARG A 8 7.23 -16.77 -4.33
N ASP A 9 7.00 -16.29 -3.10
CA ASP A 9 8.07 -15.73 -2.27
C ASP A 9 8.60 -16.71 -1.20
N TRP A 10 7.86 -17.77 -0.89
CA TRP A 10 8.23 -18.69 0.20
C TRP A 10 9.19 -19.81 -0.22
N LEU A 11 9.24 -20.19 -1.51
CA LEU A 11 10.13 -21.26 -2.00
C LEU A 11 11.63 -20.94 -1.85
N PRO A 12 12.10 -19.71 -2.19
CA PRO A 12 13.47 -19.31 -1.91
C PRO A 12 13.78 -19.29 -0.40
N TRP A 13 12.82 -18.88 0.42
CA TRP A 13 12.97 -18.90 1.89
C TRP A 13 13.08 -20.33 2.42
N LEU A 14 12.25 -21.25 1.92
CA LEU A 14 12.27 -22.68 2.23
C LEU A 14 13.64 -23.31 1.93
N THR A 15 14.26 -22.90 0.82
CA THR A 15 15.61 -23.33 0.44
C THR A 15 16.66 -22.81 1.44
N ARG A 16 16.53 -21.57 1.94
CA ARG A 16 17.43 -21.03 2.98
C ARG A 16 17.27 -21.77 4.30
N VAL A 17 16.04 -22.06 4.73
CA VAL A 17 15.79 -22.84 5.95
C VAL A 17 16.37 -24.25 5.83
N ARG A 18 16.27 -24.87 4.66
CA ARG A 18 16.90 -26.17 4.39
C ARG A 18 18.42 -26.11 4.42
N LEU A 19 19.04 -25.06 3.87
CA LEU A 19 20.49 -24.86 3.99
C LEU A 19 20.90 -24.69 5.46
N LEU A 20 20.09 -24.00 6.27
CA LEU A 20 20.31 -23.87 7.70
C LEU A 20 20.20 -25.21 8.43
N MET A 21 19.18 -26.03 8.13
CA MET A 21 19.07 -27.41 8.62
C MET A 21 20.31 -28.23 8.30
N VAL A 22 20.72 -28.26 7.03
CA VAL A 22 21.89 -28.99 6.55
C VAL A 22 23.17 -28.51 7.25
N THR A 23 23.31 -27.19 7.45
CA THR A 23 24.46 -26.61 8.15
C THR A 23 24.49 -27.01 9.61
N LEU A 24 23.34 -26.99 10.29
CA LEU A 24 23.21 -27.46 11.67
C LEU A 24 23.62 -28.94 11.79
N ILE A 25 23.19 -29.76 10.84
CA ILE A 25 23.53 -31.19 10.80
C ILE A 25 24.99 -31.43 10.53
N LEU A 26 25.60 -30.71 9.58
CA LEU A 26 27.03 -30.76 9.32
C LEU A 26 27.83 -30.35 10.56
N GLY A 27 27.37 -29.32 11.29
CA GLY A 27 27.96 -28.90 12.56
C GLY A 27 27.92 -30.00 13.60
N VAL A 28 26.75 -30.61 13.84
CA VAL A 28 26.60 -31.73 14.77
C VAL A 28 27.44 -32.92 14.33
N ALA A 29 27.37 -33.31 13.05
CA ALA A 29 28.10 -34.44 12.49
C ALA A 29 29.63 -34.25 12.44
N ALA A 30 30.13 -33.02 12.47
CA ALA A 30 31.57 -32.73 12.51
C ALA A 30 32.14 -32.82 13.93
N VAL A 31 31.35 -32.45 14.94
CA VAL A 31 31.75 -32.51 16.36
C VAL A 31 31.56 -33.91 16.94
N TRP A 32 30.51 -34.61 16.52
CA TRP A 32 30.09 -35.90 17.05
C TRP A 32 31.14 -37.02 17.03
N PRO A 33 31.92 -37.24 15.95
CA PRO A 33 32.91 -38.33 15.89
C PRO A 33 34.01 -38.22 16.95
N GLN A 34 34.14 -37.07 17.60
CA GLN A 34 35.14 -36.83 18.65
C GLN A 34 34.68 -37.35 20.03
N TYR A 35 33.38 -37.63 20.21
CA TYR A 35 32.78 -37.97 21.51
C TYR A 35 32.20 -39.39 21.61
N GLU A 36 32.01 -40.10 20.49
CA GLU A 36 31.54 -41.49 20.47
C GLU A 36 32.57 -42.48 19.91
N SER A 37 32.84 -43.54 20.66
CA SER A 37 33.76 -44.64 20.33
C SER A 37 33.12 -45.75 19.46
N GLY A 38 31.96 -45.49 18.84
CA GLY A 38 31.23 -46.42 17.97
C GLY A 38 31.47 -46.18 16.47
N ALA A 39 32.35 -46.96 15.84
CA ALA A 39 32.77 -46.78 14.44
C ALA A 39 31.68 -47.07 13.37
N SER A 40 30.51 -47.62 13.74
CA SER A 40 29.47 -48.05 12.78
C SER A 40 28.45 -46.96 12.47
N ALA A 41 28.06 -46.12 13.43
CA ALA A 41 27.05 -45.07 13.25
C ALA A 41 27.57 -43.93 12.35
N SER A 42 28.84 -43.54 12.48
CA SER A 42 29.46 -42.47 11.70
C SER A 42 29.55 -42.77 10.20
N ARG A 43 29.61 -44.05 9.80
CA ARG A 43 29.74 -44.47 8.39
C ARG A 43 28.50 -44.12 7.55
N TYR A 44 27.31 -44.12 8.14
CA TYR A 44 26.06 -43.87 7.41
C TYR A 44 25.57 -42.42 7.47
N VAL A 45 26.03 -41.63 8.45
CA VAL A 45 25.59 -40.23 8.62
C VAL A 45 26.04 -39.34 7.45
N LEU A 46 27.33 -39.35 7.10
CA LEU A 46 27.85 -38.52 6.01
C LEU A 46 27.19 -38.77 4.64
N PRO A 47 27.03 -40.01 4.14
CA PRO A 47 26.35 -40.25 2.87
C PRO A 47 24.86 -39.87 2.92
N LEU A 48 24.19 -40.02 4.06
CA LEU A 48 22.80 -39.59 4.21
C LEU A 48 22.66 -38.06 4.11
N VAL A 49 23.58 -37.32 4.73
CA VAL A 49 23.63 -35.84 4.62
C VAL A 49 23.91 -35.40 3.19
N VAL A 50 24.87 -36.05 2.51
CA VAL A 50 25.16 -35.77 1.09
C VAL A 50 23.94 -36.07 0.21
N ALA A 51 23.26 -37.19 0.42
CA ALA A 51 22.03 -37.52 -0.28
C ALA A 51 20.93 -36.47 -0.04
N TRP A 52 20.81 -35.95 1.20
CA TRP A 52 19.83 -34.91 1.53
C TRP A 52 20.11 -33.58 0.82
N ILE A 53 21.39 -33.20 0.71
CA ILE A 53 21.84 -32.03 -0.06
C ILE A 53 21.52 -32.21 -1.53
N MET A 54 21.82 -33.38 -2.10
CA MET A 54 21.55 -33.69 -3.51
C MET A 54 20.05 -33.67 -3.82
N LEU A 55 19.21 -34.23 -2.93
CA LEU A 55 17.75 -34.11 -2.99
C LEU A 55 17.28 -32.65 -2.92
N GLY A 56 17.99 -31.80 -2.17
CA GLY A 56 17.70 -30.38 -2.07
C GLY A 56 18.03 -29.62 -3.34
N LEU A 57 19.20 -29.89 -3.91
CA LEU A 57 19.61 -29.33 -5.20
C LEU A 57 18.63 -29.75 -6.30
N LEU A 58 18.21 -31.02 -6.31
CA LEU A 58 17.20 -31.55 -7.23
C LEU A 58 15.87 -30.80 -7.10
N HIS A 59 15.40 -30.53 -5.87
CA HIS A 59 14.18 -29.74 -5.65
C HIS A 59 14.32 -28.30 -6.18
N VAL A 60 15.47 -27.65 -5.96
CA VAL A 60 15.74 -26.30 -6.48
C VAL A 60 15.70 -26.28 -8.01
N VAL A 61 16.27 -27.30 -8.66
CA VAL A 61 16.21 -27.46 -10.13
C VAL A 61 14.78 -27.73 -10.58
N LEU A 62 14.03 -28.59 -9.89
CA LEU A 62 12.63 -28.90 -10.22
C LEU A 62 11.72 -27.67 -10.11
N ILE A 63 11.97 -26.79 -9.14
CA ILE A 63 11.28 -25.50 -8.99
C ILE A 63 11.50 -24.58 -10.20
N ARG A 64 12.70 -24.61 -10.80
CA ARG A 64 13.04 -23.82 -11.99
C ARG A 64 12.38 -24.36 -13.25
N VAL A 65 12.16 -25.67 -13.34
CA VAL A 65 11.68 -26.36 -14.55
C VAL A 65 10.15 -26.55 -14.55
N THR A 66 9.54 -26.83 -13.40
CA THR A 66 8.12 -27.21 -13.31
C THR A 66 7.34 -26.20 -12.45
N PRO A 67 6.48 -25.35 -13.03
CA PRO A 67 5.77 -24.29 -12.29
C PRO A 67 4.55 -24.77 -11.47
N ARG A 68 4.25 -26.07 -11.40
CA ARG A 68 3.20 -26.62 -10.51
C ARG A 68 3.67 -26.63 -9.04
N ARG A 69 3.48 -25.50 -8.37
CA ARG A 69 4.10 -25.17 -7.06
C ARG A 69 3.49 -25.82 -5.82
N ARG A 70 2.20 -26.16 -5.80
CA ARG A 70 1.52 -26.64 -4.57
C ARG A 70 2.01 -28.02 -4.10
N TRP A 71 2.22 -28.97 -5.03
CA TRP A 71 2.67 -30.33 -4.70
C TRP A 71 4.14 -30.39 -4.27
N GLN A 72 4.97 -29.43 -4.72
CA GLN A 72 6.40 -29.38 -4.40
C GLN A 72 6.65 -29.15 -2.91
N GLY A 73 5.84 -28.32 -2.24
CA GLY A 73 5.95 -28.12 -0.80
C GLY A 73 5.69 -29.40 -0.01
N TYR A 74 4.62 -30.14 -0.37
CA TYR A 74 4.28 -31.40 0.28
C TYR A 74 5.35 -32.47 0.06
N ALA A 75 5.84 -32.60 -1.18
CA ALA A 75 6.93 -33.52 -1.51
C ALA A 75 8.21 -33.19 -0.73
N GLN A 76 8.50 -31.91 -0.55
CA GLN A 76 9.65 -31.49 0.24
C GLN A 76 9.51 -31.89 1.71
N VAL A 77 8.41 -31.53 2.38
CA VAL A 77 8.20 -31.90 3.79
C VAL A 77 8.22 -33.41 3.98
N ALA A 78 7.61 -34.17 3.08
CA ALA A 78 7.67 -35.63 3.12
C ALA A 78 9.10 -36.17 2.99
N THR A 79 9.89 -35.58 2.09
CA THR A 79 11.32 -35.95 1.91
C THR A 79 12.13 -35.61 3.17
N ASP A 80 11.92 -34.44 3.75
CA ASP A 80 12.64 -34.00 4.95
C ASP A 80 12.29 -34.89 6.16
N ILE A 81 11.00 -35.27 6.34
CA ILE A 81 10.59 -36.27 7.34
C ILE A 81 11.32 -37.60 7.09
N ALA A 82 11.30 -38.12 5.86
CA ALA A 82 11.92 -39.41 5.54
C ALA A 82 13.44 -39.42 5.83
N VAL A 83 14.14 -38.34 5.49
CA VAL A 83 15.58 -38.22 5.75
C VAL A 83 15.87 -38.11 7.24
N ILE A 84 15.10 -37.30 7.98
CA ILE A 84 15.29 -37.17 9.43
C ILE A 84 15.00 -38.51 10.12
N THR A 85 13.95 -39.24 9.72
CA THR A 85 13.69 -40.60 10.20
C THR A 85 14.87 -41.53 9.95
N ALA A 86 15.45 -41.51 8.74
CA ALA A 86 16.60 -42.33 8.39
C ALA A 86 17.86 -41.95 9.20
N LEU A 87 18.02 -40.67 9.52
CA LEU A 87 19.12 -40.18 10.36
C LEU A 87 18.95 -40.61 11.81
N VAL A 88 17.74 -40.47 12.35
CA VAL A 88 17.40 -40.94 13.71
C VAL A 88 17.60 -42.45 13.84
N TYR A 89 17.24 -43.21 12.81
CA TYR A 89 17.53 -44.64 12.72
C TYR A 89 19.05 -44.92 12.74
N ALA A 90 19.82 -44.22 11.91
CA ALA A 90 21.26 -44.45 11.79
C ALA A 90 22.05 -44.09 13.05
N THR A 91 21.51 -43.20 13.90
CA THR A 91 22.20 -42.69 15.10
C THR A 91 21.57 -43.14 16.42
N GLY A 92 20.85 -44.24 16.42
CA GLY A 92 20.47 -44.90 17.67
C GLY A 92 19.12 -44.54 18.29
N VAL A 93 18.18 -44.02 17.49
CA VAL A 93 16.78 -43.74 17.85
C VAL A 93 16.61 -42.91 19.13
N GLN A 94 16.68 -43.52 20.32
CA GLN A 94 16.44 -42.84 21.61
C GLN A 94 17.55 -41.84 21.99
N GLU A 95 18.81 -42.13 21.64
CA GLU A 95 19.96 -41.25 21.90
C GLU A 95 20.21 -40.27 20.73
N SER A 96 19.35 -40.29 19.71
CA SER A 96 19.52 -39.46 18.52
C SER A 96 19.21 -37.99 18.82
N HIS A 97 20.25 -37.17 18.73
CA HIS A 97 20.13 -35.70 18.80
C HIS A 97 19.33 -35.12 17.61
N PHE A 98 19.20 -35.89 16.53
CA PHE A 98 18.50 -35.49 15.32
C PHE A 98 16.98 -35.50 15.45
N ILE A 99 16.42 -36.04 16.55
CA ILE A 99 14.97 -35.93 16.83
C ILE A 99 14.53 -34.47 16.91
N SER A 100 15.40 -33.58 17.39
CA SER A 100 15.14 -32.14 17.42
C SER A 100 14.84 -31.53 16.03
N LEU A 101 15.32 -32.13 14.94
CA LEU A 101 15.06 -31.65 13.57
C LEU A 101 13.59 -31.82 13.15
N TYR A 102 12.86 -32.75 13.74
CA TYR A 102 11.41 -32.85 13.50
C TYR A 102 10.69 -31.57 13.93
N LEU A 103 11.15 -30.90 14.99
CA LEU A 103 10.59 -29.60 15.41
C LEU A 103 10.71 -28.57 14.30
N LEU A 104 11.86 -28.54 13.62
CA LEU A 104 12.10 -27.59 12.54
C LEU A 104 11.25 -27.90 11.30
N VAL A 105 10.99 -29.18 10.99
CA VAL A 105 10.02 -29.56 9.95
C VAL A 105 8.59 -29.13 10.32
N ILE A 106 8.20 -29.30 11.58
CA ILE A 106 6.88 -28.88 12.08
C ILE A 106 6.72 -27.35 11.95
N ILE A 107 7.75 -26.59 12.33
CA ILE A 107 7.78 -25.13 12.17
C ILE A 107 7.65 -24.74 10.69
N VAL A 108 8.40 -25.39 9.81
CA VAL A 108 8.33 -25.12 8.36
C VAL A 108 6.94 -25.43 7.81
N SER A 109 6.35 -26.54 8.23
CA SER A 109 4.99 -26.94 7.86
C SER A 109 3.95 -25.92 8.33
N SER A 110 4.07 -25.36 9.55
CA SER A 110 3.15 -24.35 10.08
C SER A 110 3.24 -22.99 9.38
N ILE A 111 4.40 -22.67 8.82
CA ILE A 111 4.62 -21.43 8.06
C ILE A 111 4.12 -21.60 6.62
N LEU A 112 4.35 -22.77 6.03
CA LEU A 112 4.06 -23.02 4.62
C LEU A 112 2.59 -23.37 4.36
N PHE A 113 1.94 -24.02 5.31
CA PHE A 113 0.61 -24.60 5.14
C PHE A 113 -0.38 -24.10 6.19
N SER A 114 -1.58 -24.67 6.18
CA SER A 114 -2.61 -24.37 7.16
C SER A 114 -2.27 -24.95 8.54
N ARG A 115 -2.89 -24.40 9.58
CA ARG A 115 -2.85 -24.92 10.95
C ARG A 115 -3.08 -26.43 11.01
N TYR A 116 -4.05 -26.94 10.26
CA TYR A 116 -4.34 -28.38 10.21
C TYR A 116 -3.15 -29.21 9.72
N LEU A 117 -2.46 -28.73 8.69
CA LEU A 117 -1.31 -29.41 8.11
C LEU A 117 -0.10 -29.41 9.06
N ALA A 118 0.07 -28.37 9.88
CA ALA A 118 1.09 -28.35 10.94
C ALA A 118 0.89 -29.47 11.96
N PHE A 119 -0.35 -29.65 12.45
CA PHE A 119 -0.71 -30.73 13.36
C PHE A 119 -0.60 -32.11 12.70
N ALA A 120 -1.01 -32.23 11.44
CA ALA A 120 -0.85 -33.46 10.68
C ALA A 120 0.63 -33.84 10.55
N THR A 121 1.52 -32.88 10.26
CA THR A 121 2.96 -33.14 10.20
C THR A 121 3.54 -33.55 11.54
N ALA A 122 3.12 -32.94 12.65
CA ALA A 122 3.53 -33.37 13.99
C ALA A 122 3.10 -34.81 14.29
N GLY A 123 1.85 -35.17 13.93
CA GLY A 123 1.34 -36.53 14.05
C GLY A 123 2.11 -37.54 13.20
N ILE A 124 2.45 -37.19 11.95
CA ILE A 124 3.26 -38.03 11.06
C ILE A 124 4.67 -38.23 11.65
N CYS A 125 5.33 -37.17 12.12
CA CYS A 125 6.66 -37.27 12.74
C CYS A 125 6.62 -38.17 13.98
N LEU A 126 5.59 -38.03 14.81
CA LEU A 126 5.38 -38.89 15.98
C LEU A 126 5.15 -40.35 15.58
N LEU A 127 4.37 -40.61 14.53
CA LEU A 127 4.13 -41.96 14.02
C LEU A 127 5.43 -42.62 13.56
N PHE A 128 6.26 -41.91 12.79
CA PHE A 128 7.57 -42.42 12.37
C PHE A 128 8.49 -42.67 13.57
N LEU A 129 8.51 -41.77 14.55
CA LEU A 129 9.28 -41.95 15.78
C LEU A 129 8.79 -43.16 16.59
N ALA A 130 7.47 -43.32 16.73
CA ALA A 130 6.86 -44.47 17.41
C ALA A 130 7.18 -45.78 16.70
N MET A 131 7.10 -45.79 15.36
CA MET A 131 7.43 -46.95 14.55
C MET A 131 8.90 -47.38 14.74
N LEU A 132 9.83 -46.42 14.72
CA LEU A 132 11.24 -46.69 15.00
C LEU A 132 11.45 -47.23 16.42
N ALA A 133 10.81 -46.63 17.43
CA ALA A 133 10.93 -47.06 18.82
C ALA A 133 10.39 -48.49 19.02
N VAL A 134 9.23 -48.82 18.44
CA VAL A 134 8.62 -50.15 18.52
C VAL A 134 9.47 -51.19 17.81
N PHE A 135 9.94 -50.92 16.59
CA PHE A 135 10.74 -51.87 15.81
C PHE A 135 12.11 -52.11 16.42
N SER A 136 12.67 -51.09 17.05
CA SER A 136 13.92 -51.20 17.79
C SER A 136 13.73 -51.98 19.10
N TYR A 137 12.62 -51.77 19.83
CA TYR A 137 12.28 -52.53 21.04
C TYR A 137 11.96 -54.01 20.74
N SER A 138 11.27 -54.30 19.63
CA SER A 138 10.93 -55.67 19.22
C SER A 138 12.09 -56.45 18.60
N GLY A 139 13.28 -55.84 18.49
CA GLY A 139 14.48 -56.48 17.95
C GLY A 139 14.46 -56.74 16.44
N ILE A 140 13.49 -56.17 15.71
CA ILE A 140 13.43 -56.25 14.23
C ILE A 140 14.59 -55.46 13.60
N ILE A 141 14.97 -54.36 14.26
CA ILE A 141 16.10 -53.50 13.90
C ILE A 141 17.27 -53.80 14.85
N PRO A 142 18.55 -53.76 14.40
CA PRO A 142 19.70 -53.98 15.28
C PRO A 142 19.62 -53.11 16.52
N GLN A 143 19.78 -53.71 17.71
CA GLN A 143 19.79 -52.95 18.96
C GLN A 143 20.88 -51.88 18.89
N THR A 144 20.44 -50.64 18.95
CA THR A 144 21.29 -49.46 18.78
C THR A 144 21.47 -48.72 20.10
N TYR A 145 20.90 -49.24 21.19
CA TYR A 145 20.99 -48.68 22.53
C TYR A 145 22.22 -49.22 23.25
N LEU A 146 22.88 -48.37 24.04
CA LEU A 146 24.00 -48.77 24.89
C LEU A 146 23.51 -49.57 26.13
N ALA A 147 22.24 -49.42 26.51
CA ALA A 147 21.58 -50.18 27.57
C ALA A 147 20.10 -50.43 27.23
N GLU A 148 19.54 -51.59 27.60
CA GLU A 148 18.10 -51.85 27.41
C GLU A 148 17.27 -50.85 28.23
N PRO A 149 16.46 -50.00 27.59
CA PRO A 149 15.69 -48.99 28.30
C PRO A 149 14.55 -49.65 29.08
N ALA A 150 14.41 -49.27 30.35
CA ALA A 150 13.28 -49.69 31.16
C ALA A 150 11.96 -49.28 30.49
N PRO A 151 10.89 -50.11 30.55
CA PRO A 151 9.60 -49.80 29.92
C PRO A 151 9.03 -48.42 30.32
N ASP A 152 9.25 -48.00 31.56
CA ASP A 152 8.81 -46.69 32.04
C ASP A 152 9.65 -45.53 31.48
N GLY A 153 10.94 -45.75 31.24
CA GLY A 153 11.80 -44.76 30.57
C GLY A 153 11.35 -44.51 29.13
N LEU A 154 11.00 -45.57 28.39
CA LEU A 154 10.51 -45.48 27.02
C LEU A 154 9.16 -44.72 26.95
N ARG A 155 8.28 -44.96 27.93
CA ARG A 155 6.99 -44.25 28.05
C ARG A 155 7.18 -42.76 28.30
N ILE A 156 8.02 -42.39 29.26
CA ILE A 156 8.29 -40.98 29.60
C ILE A 156 8.95 -40.27 28.41
N TRP A 157 9.92 -40.93 27.77
CA TRP A 157 10.58 -40.42 26.57
C TRP A 157 9.57 -40.16 25.46
N PHE A 158 8.69 -41.11 25.14
CA PHE A 158 7.68 -40.93 24.10
C PHE A 158 6.67 -39.83 24.45
N LEU A 159 6.20 -39.79 25.70
CA LEU A 159 5.27 -38.78 26.18
C LEU A 159 5.86 -37.36 26.09
N SER A 160 7.15 -37.20 26.41
CA SER A 160 7.84 -35.91 26.29
C SER A 160 7.87 -35.40 24.84
N HIS A 161 8.06 -36.29 23.86
CA HIS A 161 8.05 -35.95 22.44
C HIS A 161 6.65 -35.64 21.91
N ILE A 162 5.60 -36.34 22.39
CA ILE A 162 4.22 -35.97 22.09
C ILE A 162 3.97 -34.52 22.52
N VAL A 163 4.26 -34.22 23.79
CA VAL A 163 4.02 -32.89 24.35
C VAL A 163 4.84 -31.85 23.59
N GLY A 164 6.13 -32.11 23.34
CA GLY A 164 7.01 -31.20 22.61
C GLY A 164 6.55 -30.91 21.18
N PHE A 165 6.24 -31.95 20.40
CA PHE A 165 5.87 -31.80 18.99
C PHE A 165 4.53 -31.07 18.83
N PHE A 166 3.53 -31.42 19.65
CA PHE A 166 2.23 -30.76 19.61
C PHE A 166 2.27 -29.35 20.19
N ALA A 167 3.07 -29.09 21.23
CA ALA A 167 3.26 -27.73 21.76
C ALA A 167 3.91 -26.82 20.73
N VAL A 168 4.96 -27.30 20.04
CA VAL A 168 5.63 -26.55 18.96
C VAL A 168 4.67 -26.33 17.80
N ALA A 169 3.94 -27.36 17.35
CA ALA A 169 2.93 -27.22 16.29
C ALA A 169 1.87 -26.17 16.63
N TYR A 170 1.38 -26.17 17.88
CA TYR A 170 0.40 -25.19 18.36
C TYR A 170 0.97 -23.77 18.39
N LEU A 171 2.11 -23.56 19.05
CA LEU A 171 2.69 -22.23 19.23
C LEU A 171 3.11 -21.61 17.89
N THR A 172 3.73 -22.41 17.02
CA THR A 172 4.20 -21.93 15.71
C THR A 172 3.05 -21.71 14.73
N SER A 173 1.98 -22.50 14.82
CA SER A 173 0.76 -22.22 14.06
C SER A 173 0.09 -20.92 14.51
N LEU A 174 -0.01 -20.65 15.82
CA LEU A 174 -0.57 -19.39 16.31
C LEU A 174 0.26 -18.19 15.87
N LEU A 175 1.59 -18.31 15.96
CA LEU A 175 2.50 -17.26 15.54
C LEU A 175 2.41 -17.00 14.03
N SER A 176 2.39 -18.07 13.23
CA SER A 176 2.25 -17.99 11.77
C SER A 176 0.95 -17.28 11.39
N GLU A 177 -0.17 -17.64 12.01
CA GLU A 177 -1.48 -17.03 11.76
C GLU A 177 -1.51 -15.55 12.17
N SER A 178 -0.95 -15.20 13.33
CA SER A 178 -0.84 -13.82 13.80
C SER A 178 0.04 -12.95 12.87
N LEU A 179 1.16 -13.51 12.39
CA LEU A 179 2.07 -12.83 11.47
C LEU A 179 1.41 -12.61 10.10
N GLN A 180 0.70 -13.60 9.57
CA GLN A 180 -0.02 -13.46 8.31
C GLN A 180 -1.12 -12.40 8.42
N LYS A 181 -1.90 -12.41 9.51
CA LYS A 181 -2.96 -11.43 9.74
C LYS A 181 -2.41 -10.00 9.86
N LYS A 182 -1.32 -9.81 10.61
CA LYS A 182 -0.65 -8.50 10.72
C LYS A 182 -0.04 -8.04 9.40
N GLY A 183 0.48 -8.97 8.59
CA GLY A 183 0.98 -8.66 7.25
C GLY A 183 -0.14 -8.13 6.35
N GLN A 184 -1.31 -8.79 6.35
CA GLN A 184 -2.47 -8.35 5.61
C GLN A 184 -2.98 -6.98 6.07
N GLU A 185 -3.11 -6.76 7.37
CA GLU A 185 -3.55 -5.48 7.93
C GLU A 185 -2.60 -4.32 7.56
N LEU A 186 -1.29 -4.57 7.54
CA LEU A 186 -0.30 -3.57 7.09
C LEU A 186 -0.41 -3.29 5.59
N ASP A 187 -0.65 -4.31 4.77
CA ASP A 187 -0.83 -4.13 3.32
C ASP A 187 -2.11 -3.33 3.02
N GLU A 188 -3.21 -3.61 3.72
CA GLU A 188 -4.47 -2.86 3.62
C GLU A 188 -4.29 -1.38 4.02
N GLN A 189 -3.64 -1.12 5.17
CA GLN A 189 -3.35 0.25 5.60
C GLN A 189 -2.46 1.00 4.61
N ARG A 190 -1.51 0.30 3.97
CA ARG A 190 -0.63 0.89 2.97
C ARG A 190 -1.42 1.27 1.71
N GLU A 191 -2.33 0.41 1.27
CA GLU A 191 -3.21 0.68 0.13
C GLU A 191 -4.11 1.89 0.42
N GLU A 192 -4.76 1.95 1.59
CA GLU A 192 -5.61 3.08 2.01
C GLU A 192 -4.82 4.40 2.04
N LEU A 193 -3.57 4.39 2.51
CA LEU A 193 -2.72 5.58 2.48
C LEU A 193 -2.35 6.04 1.07
N LEU A 194 -2.12 5.10 0.15
CA LEU A 194 -1.84 5.42 -1.25
C LEU A 194 -3.08 5.99 -1.94
N ASP A 195 -4.25 5.44 -1.66
CA ASP A 195 -5.53 5.93 -2.19
C ASP A 195 -5.84 7.34 -1.66
N LEU A 196 -5.69 7.57 -0.36
CA LEU A 196 -5.89 8.89 0.24
C LEU A 196 -4.92 9.92 -0.33
N ARG A 197 -3.66 9.53 -0.57
CA ARG A 197 -2.66 10.39 -1.19
C ARG A 197 -3.06 10.73 -2.63
N THR A 198 -3.42 9.74 -3.42
CA THR A 198 -3.85 9.93 -4.83
C THR A 198 -5.10 10.80 -4.90
N PHE A 199 -6.09 10.55 -4.05
CA PHE A 199 -7.30 11.37 -3.93
C PHE A 199 -6.98 12.82 -3.56
N THR A 200 -6.06 13.03 -2.62
CA THR A 200 -5.63 14.38 -2.24
C THR A 200 -4.90 15.08 -3.39
N GLU A 201 -4.02 14.38 -4.09
CA GLU A 201 -3.33 14.89 -5.28
C GLU A 201 -4.33 15.24 -6.39
N ASP A 202 -5.32 14.38 -6.66
CA ASP A 202 -6.39 14.62 -7.64
C ASP A 202 -7.28 15.81 -7.26
N ILE A 203 -7.61 16.00 -5.98
CA ILE A 203 -8.31 17.22 -5.51
C ILE A 203 -7.45 18.45 -5.81
N ILE A 204 -6.16 18.42 -5.45
CA ILE A 204 -5.26 19.56 -5.66
C ILE A 204 -5.11 19.89 -7.15
N HIS A 205 -5.04 18.88 -8.01
CA HIS A 205 -4.95 19.05 -9.46
C HIS A 205 -6.27 19.44 -10.12
N SER A 206 -7.42 19.01 -9.59
CA SER A 206 -8.75 19.38 -10.12
C SER A 206 -9.25 20.72 -9.61
N MET A 207 -8.64 21.29 -8.56
CA MET A 207 -8.88 22.68 -8.18
C MET A 207 -8.43 23.60 -9.33
N ARG A 208 -9.39 24.34 -9.90
CA ARG A 208 -9.16 25.40 -10.91
C ARG A 208 -8.47 26.65 -10.34
N GLY A 209 -7.91 26.56 -9.14
CA GLY A 209 -7.19 27.61 -8.46
C GLY A 209 -5.70 27.28 -8.37
N GLY A 210 -4.88 28.31 -8.49
CA GLY A 210 -3.48 28.26 -8.13
C GLY A 210 -3.32 28.19 -6.61
N LEU A 211 -2.34 27.42 -6.16
CA LEU A 211 -2.00 27.22 -4.76
C LEU A 211 -0.52 27.57 -4.57
N ILE A 212 -0.24 28.54 -3.70
CA ILE A 212 1.09 28.86 -3.22
C ILE A 212 1.16 28.59 -1.72
N THR A 213 2.22 27.95 -1.28
CA THR A 213 2.56 27.84 0.15
C THR A 213 3.85 28.57 0.43
N THR A 214 3.92 29.28 1.54
CA THR A 214 5.08 30.05 1.98
C THR A 214 5.48 29.69 3.42
N ASP A 215 6.72 30.01 3.79
CA ASP A 215 7.15 30.01 5.20
C ASP A 215 6.57 31.21 5.97
N GLN A 216 7.02 31.44 7.22
CA GLN A 216 6.56 32.60 8.01
C GLN A 216 7.07 33.94 7.47
N GLN A 217 8.17 33.93 6.73
CA GLN A 217 8.85 35.11 6.19
C GLN A 217 8.36 35.48 4.79
N GLY A 218 7.59 34.61 4.15
CA GLY A 218 6.98 34.80 2.83
C GLY A 218 7.73 34.14 1.68
N HIS A 219 8.71 33.28 1.94
CA HIS A 219 9.41 32.56 0.88
C HIS A 219 8.54 31.42 0.34
N VAL A 220 8.44 31.31 -0.98
CA VAL A 220 7.63 30.29 -1.65
C VAL A 220 8.25 28.90 -1.48
N LEU A 221 7.46 27.98 -0.91
CA LEU A 221 7.82 26.58 -0.67
C LEU A 221 7.23 25.63 -1.71
N LEU A 222 6.03 25.91 -2.22
CA LEU A 222 5.34 25.10 -3.22
C LEU A 222 4.40 25.97 -4.04
N LEU A 223 4.36 25.72 -5.34
CA LEU A 223 3.42 26.27 -6.32
C LEU A 223 2.82 25.08 -7.09
N ASN A 224 1.49 24.96 -7.14
CA ASN A 224 0.87 23.93 -7.98
C ASN A 224 0.89 24.33 -9.47
N ARG A 225 0.72 23.35 -10.36
CA ARG A 225 0.72 23.56 -11.82
C ARG A 225 -0.28 24.62 -12.29
N THR A 226 -1.51 24.61 -11.77
CA THR A 226 -2.52 25.62 -12.10
C THR A 226 -2.05 27.03 -11.72
N GLY A 227 -1.29 27.16 -10.64
CA GLY A 227 -0.70 28.43 -10.23
C GLY A 227 0.40 28.92 -11.17
N GLU A 228 1.23 28.01 -11.71
CA GLU A 228 2.19 28.34 -12.77
C GLU A 228 1.47 28.89 -14.00
N GLU A 229 0.39 28.23 -14.41
CA GLU A 229 -0.43 28.63 -15.56
C GLU A 229 -1.09 30.00 -15.34
N ILE A 230 -1.64 30.28 -14.15
CA ILE A 230 -2.33 31.54 -13.82
C ILE A 230 -1.36 32.72 -13.62
N LEU A 231 -0.19 32.50 -13.03
CA LEU A 231 0.79 33.58 -12.80
C LEU A 231 1.73 33.79 -14.00
N GLY A 232 1.90 32.77 -14.85
CA GLY A 232 2.85 32.81 -15.97
C GLY A 232 4.30 32.62 -15.55
N PHE A 233 4.54 31.98 -14.40
CA PHE A 233 5.87 31.70 -13.87
C PHE A 233 6.01 30.22 -13.57
N ARG A 234 7.22 29.68 -13.68
CA ARG A 234 7.50 28.32 -13.24
C ARG A 234 7.85 28.26 -11.76
N PHE A 235 7.53 27.16 -11.08
CA PHE A 235 7.88 26.96 -9.68
C PHE A 235 9.39 27.06 -9.46
N GLU A 236 10.22 26.60 -10.40
CA GLU A 236 11.67 26.69 -10.28
C GLU A 236 12.19 28.14 -10.20
N GLU A 237 11.45 29.10 -10.77
CA GLU A 237 11.80 30.53 -10.78
C GLU A 237 11.35 31.22 -9.49
N LEU A 238 10.24 30.77 -8.91
CA LEU A 238 9.65 31.36 -7.72
C LEU A 238 10.09 30.69 -6.41
N ARG A 239 10.70 29.51 -6.48
CA ARG A 239 11.11 28.76 -5.29
C ARG A 239 12.09 29.56 -4.43
N GLY A 240 11.73 29.78 -3.16
CA GLY A 240 12.54 30.53 -2.21
C GLY A 240 12.51 32.05 -2.39
N VAL A 241 11.82 32.57 -3.40
CA VAL A 241 11.60 34.01 -3.61
C VAL A 241 10.60 34.52 -2.58
N ASN A 242 10.82 35.74 -2.09
CA ASN A 242 9.88 36.37 -1.17
C ASN A 242 8.66 36.90 -1.94
N LEU A 243 7.49 36.31 -1.67
CA LEU A 243 6.24 36.67 -2.34
C LEU A 243 5.82 38.12 -2.08
N ALA A 244 6.20 38.70 -0.93
CA ALA A 244 5.88 40.08 -0.58
C ALA A 244 6.64 41.11 -1.42
N GLU A 245 7.87 40.76 -1.83
CA GLU A 245 8.76 41.66 -2.57
C GLU A 245 8.44 41.64 -4.06
N GLU A 246 8.32 40.44 -4.64
CA GLU A 246 8.05 40.31 -6.09
C GLU A 246 6.58 40.54 -6.45
N PHE A 247 5.65 40.16 -5.56
CA PHE A 247 4.23 40.32 -5.81
C PHE A 247 3.50 40.97 -4.64
N PRO A 248 3.70 42.28 -4.41
CA PRO A 248 3.06 43.00 -3.30
C PRO A 248 1.52 42.90 -3.33
N ALA A 249 0.93 42.76 -4.51
CA ALA A 249 -0.52 42.60 -4.69
C ALA A 249 -1.04 41.22 -4.25
N LEU A 250 -0.19 40.19 -4.26
CA LEU A 250 -0.52 38.82 -3.84
C LEU A 250 -0.28 38.60 -2.33
N TRP A 251 0.51 39.45 -1.69
CA TRP A 251 0.85 39.36 -0.27
C TRP A 251 -0.19 40.03 0.64
N LEU A 252 -1.07 39.22 1.24
CA LEU A 252 -2.12 39.67 2.16
C LEU A 252 -2.06 39.13 3.62
N PRO A 253 -0.95 38.60 4.16
CA PRO A 253 -0.96 38.13 5.54
C PRO A 253 -1.07 39.31 6.51
N GLY A 254 -2.18 39.37 7.26
CA GLY A 254 -2.39 40.35 8.32
C GLY A 254 -3.00 41.69 7.89
N GLN A 255 -3.39 41.88 6.62
CA GLN A 255 -4.23 43.03 6.25
C GLN A 255 -5.63 42.84 6.83
N LYS A 256 -5.98 43.66 7.83
CA LYS A 256 -7.33 43.79 8.36
C LYS A 256 -8.11 44.74 7.46
N ASP A 257 -9.35 44.41 7.13
CA ASP A 257 -10.26 45.37 6.50
C ASP A 257 -10.60 46.53 7.46
N SER A 258 -11.34 47.52 6.97
CA SER A 258 -11.84 48.66 7.75
C SER A 258 -12.70 48.28 8.97
N HIS A 259 -13.05 47.00 9.12
CA HIS A 259 -13.85 46.43 10.21
C HIS A 259 -13.05 45.45 11.10
N GLY A 260 -11.74 45.34 10.92
CA GLY A 260 -10.86 44.53 11.77
C GLY A 260 -10.88 43.03 11.48
N VAL A 261 -11.55 42.60 10.41
CA VAL A 261 -11.58 41.20 9.96
C VAL A 261 -10.39 40.95 9.04
N MET A 262 -9.64 39.87 9.26
CA MET A 262 -8.59 39.42 8.33
C MET A 262 -9.19 39.32 6.93
N VAL A 263 -8.65 40.03 5.93
CA VAL A 263 -9.13 39.95 4.56
C VAL A 263 -8.84 38.55 4.03
N VAL A 264 -9.85 37.66 4.09
CA VAL A 264 -9.73 36.27 3.64
C VAL A 264 -9.78 36.18 2.12
N ARG A 265 -10.29 37.20 1.41
CA ARG A 265 -10.42 37.20 -0.05
C ARG A 265 -10.30 38.61 -0.65
N ARG A 266 -9.50 38.80 -1.68
CA ARG A 266 -9.34 40.05 -2.45
C ARG A 266 -9.27 39.72 -3.94
N GLU A 267 -9.85 40.58 -4.77
CA GLU A 267 -9.71 40.49 -6.23
C GLU A 267 -8.76 41.59 -6.71
N ILE A 268 -7.84 41.22 -7.60
CA ILE A 268 -6.82 42.12 -8.14
C ILE A 268 -6.78 42.01 -9.66
N ASP A 269 -6.44 43.11 -10.32
CA ASP A 269 -5.98 43.07 -11.71
C ASP A 269 -4.50 42.69 -11.69
N PHE A 270 -4.18 41.50 -12.21
CA PHE A 270 -2.83 40.95 -12.29
C PHE A 270 -2.32 41.05 -13.74
N LEU A 271 -1.05 41.40 -13.90
CA LEU A 271 -0.39 41.43 -15.20
C LEU A 271 0.66 40.31 -15.22
N THR A 272 0.52 39.36 -16.15
CA THR A 272 1.52 38.30 -16.33
C THR A 272 2.82 38.89 -16.91
N PRO A 273 3.96 38.19 -16.78
CA PRO A 273 5.23 38.59 -17.42
C PRO A 273 5.11 38.80 -18.94
N GLU A 274 4.20 38.07 -19.56
CA GLU A 274 3.90 38.12 -21.00
C GLU A 274 3.00 39.32 -21.39
N GLY A 275 2.56 40.12 -20.40
CA GLY A 275 1.74 41.31 -20.61
C GLY A 275 0.23 41.05 -20.68
N GLU A 276 -0.23 39.85 -20.33
CA GLU A 276 -1.66 39.51 -20.30
C GLU A 276 -2.31 40.02 -19.01
N LYS A 277 -3.43 40.74 -19.14
CA LYS A 277 -4.21 41.20 -17.99
C LYS A 277 -5.19 40.11 -17.56
N ARG A 278 -5.03 39.63 -16.34
CA ARG A 278 -5.91 38.64 -15.72
C ARG A 278 -6.56 39.21 -14.47
N TYR A 279 -7.83 38.88 -14.25
CA TYR A 279 -8.53 39.26 -13.04
C TYR A 279 -8.46 38.10 -12.05
N VAL A 280 -7.74 38.26 -10.94
CA VAL A 280 -7.40 37.16 -10.04
C VAL A 280 -8.03 37.37 -8.67
N GLY A 281 -8.85 36.42 -8.23
CA GLY A 281 -9.37 36.38 -6.86
C GLY A 281 -8.46 35.57 -5.96
N ILE A 282 -7.88 36.18 -4.92
CA ILE A 282 -6.90 35.58 -4.01
C ILE A 282 -7.53 35.43 -2.62
N SER A 283 -7.25 34.32 -1.96
CA SER A 283 -7.54 34.08 -0.56
C SER A 283 -6.32 33.56 0.20
N VAL A 284 -6.18 33.97 1.46
CA VAL A 284 -5.01 33.63 2.28
C VAL A 284 -5.45 33.00 3.58
N SER A 285 -4.81 31.90 3.96
CA SER A 285 -5.05 31.22 5.22
C SER A 285 -3.74 30.83 5.92
N PRO A 286 -3.65 30.91 7.26
CA PRO A 286 -2.45 30.52 7.97
C PRO A 286 -2.30 28.99 7.97
N LEU A 287 -1.11 28.49 7.60
CA LEU A 287 -0.76 27.09 7.69
C LEU A 287 -0.40 26.74 9.14
N ARG A 288 -1.27 25.99 9.81
CA ARG A 288 -1.07 25.56 11.20
C ARG A 288 -0.44 24.16 11.23
N SER A 289 0.88 24.10 11.37
CA SER A 289 1.60 22.84 11.61
C SER A 289 1.98 22.68 13.09
N ARG A 290 2.09 21.42 13.54
CA ARG A 290 2.63 21.07 14.87
C ARG A 290 4.13 21.33 14.99
N ASN A 291 4.85 21.39 13.85
CA ASN A 291 6.28 21.69 13.80
C ASN A 291 6.49 23.22 13.66
N PRO A 292 7.27 23.89 14.53
CA PRO A 292 7.52 25.32 14.45
C PRO A 292 8.05 25.81 13.10
N GLU A 293 8.82 24.98 12.39
CA GLU A 293 9.42 25.30 11.08
C GLU A 293 8.43 25.19 9.89
N GLN A 294 7.27 24.57 10.08
CA GLN A 294 6.23 24.44 9.04
C GLN A 294 5.07 25.41 9.24
N LYS A 295 5.26 26.45 10.05
CA LYS A 295 4.32 27.57 10.14
C LYS A 295 4.52 28.47 8.93
N GLY A 296 3.43 28.96 8.35
CA GLY A 296 3.50 29.81 7.17
C GLY A 296 2.12 30.19 6.66
N PHE A 297 2.00 30.50 5.37
CA PHE A 297 0.74 30.90 4.76
C PHE A 297 0.44 30.10 3.49
N VAL A 298 -0.84 29.77 3.31
CA VAL A 298 -1.38 29.17 2.10
C VAL A 298 -2.19 30.23 1.35
N PHE A 299 -1.79 30.51 0.12
CA PHE A 299 -2.47 31.40 -0.81
C PHE A 299 -3.19 30.55 -1.85
N ASN A 300 -4.50 30.70 -1.97
CA ASN A 300 -5.28 30.15 -3.07
C ASN A 300 -5.71 31.30 -3.97
N PHE A 301 -5.57 31.16 -5.28
CA PHE A 301 -5.93 32.21 -6.22
C PHE A 301 -6.58 31.64 -7.48
N GLN A 302 -7.56 32.34 -8.02
CA GLN A 302 -8.35 31.85 -9.15
C GLN A 302 -8.43 32.92 -10.22
N ASP A 303 -8.22 32.53 -11.48
CA ASP A 303 -8.49 33.40 -12.62
C ASP A 303 -10.01 33.53 -12.83
N LEU A 304 -10.49 34.75 -12.68
CA LEU A 304 -11.88 35.18 -12.82
C LEU A 304 -12.09 36.02 -14.09
N THR A 305 -11.11 36.08 -15.00
CA THR A 305 -11.17 36.90 -16.23
C THR A 305 -12.37 36.52 -17.09
N GLU A 306 -12.57 35.22 -17.33
CA GLU A 306 -13.71 34.74 -18.12
C GLU A 306 -15.05 34.98 -17.43
N LEU A 307 -15.10 34.78 -16.10
CA LEU A 307 -16.30 35.05 -15.30
C LEU A 307 -16.71 36.51 -15.41
N ARG A 308 -15.77 37.44 -15.20
CA ARG A 308 -16.00 38.88 -15.29
C ARG A 308 -16.40 39.31 -16.70
N ARG A 309 -15.82 38.70 -17.75
CA ARG A 309 -16.23 38.93 -19.15
C ARG A 309 -17.69 38.52 -19.38
N LEU A 310 -18.09 37.34 -18.91
CA LEU A 310 -19.45 36.84 -19.04
C LEU A 310 -20.46 37.70 -18.27
N GLU A 311 -20.13 38.10 -17.04
CA GLU A 311 -20.95 39.02 -16.25
C GLU A 311 -21.18 40.34 -16.98
N GLN A 312 -20.14 40.90 -17.60
CA GLN A 312 -20.23 42.13 -18.37
C GLN A 312 -21.08 41.96 -19.64
N GLU A 313 -20.96 40.82 -20.33
CA GLU A 313 -21.81 40.48 -21.49
C GLU A 313 -23.29 40.37 -21.11
N VAL A 314 -23.59 39.70 -19.98
CA VAL A 314 -24.96 39.58 -19.46
C VAL A 314 -25.51 40.96 -19.10
N ALA A 315 -24.76 41.76 -18.34
CA ALA A 315 -25.18 43.11 -17.97
C ALA A 315 -25.45 44.00 -19.19
N THR A 316 -24.65 43.86 -20.25
CA THR A 316 -24.84 44.58 -21.51
C THR A 316 -26.12 44.13 -22.23
N LYS A 317 -26.38 42.82 -22.31
CA LYS A 317 -27.60 42.27 -22.90
C LYS A 317 -28.85 42.71 -22.15
N GLU A 318 -28.82 42.70 -20.81
CA GLU A 318 -29.93 43.17 -19.98
C GLU A 318 -30.24 44.65 -20.22
N ARG A 319 -29.21 45.51 -20.29
CA ARG A 319 -29.38 46.92 -20.63
C ARG A 319 -30.00 47.12 -22.01
N MET A 320 -29.52 46.39 -23.03
CA MET A 320 -30.08 46.47 -24.38
C MET A 320 -31.53 45.98 -24.42
N ALA A 321 -31.86 44.89 -23.72
CA ALA A 321 -33.23 44.38 -23.64
C ALA A 321 -34.18 45.36 -22.93
N ALA A 322 -33.73 46.00 -21.85
CA ALA A 322 -34.49 47.04 -21.16
C ALA A 322 -34.74 48.25 -22.06
N LEU A 323 -33.71 48.71 -22.78
CA LEU A 323 -33.83 49.80 -23.75
C LEU A 323 -34.78 49.42 -24.90
N GLY A 324 -34.73 48.17 -25.38
CA GLY A 324 -35.64 47.67 -26.41
C GLY A 324 -37.11 47.67 -25.98
N ARG A 325 -37.40 47.24 -24.74
CA ARG A 325 -38.77 47.30 -24.17
C ARG A 325 -39.27 48.73 -24.04
N LEU A 326 -38.45 49.65 -23.54
CA LEU A 326 -38.78 51.07 -23.44
C LEU A 326 -39.00 51.69 -24.83
N SER A 327 -38.15 51.38 -25.80
CA SER A 327 -38.27 51.88 -27.18
C SER A 327 -39.55 51.36 -27.86
N ALA A 328 -39.90 50.09 -27.64
CA ALA A 328 -41.14 49.52 -28.14
C ALA A 328 -42.37 50.16 -27.49
N ALA A 329 -42.33 50.44 -26.19
CA ALA A 329 -43.38 51.16 -25.48
C ALA A 329 -43.55 52.59 -26.02
N ILE A 330 -42.45 53.34 -26.16
CA ILE A 330 -42.45 54.69 -26.75
C ILE A 330 -42.98 54.67 -28.19
N ALA A 331 -42.53 53.72 -29.02
CA ALA A 331 -43.02 53.58 -30.39
C ALA A 331 -44.52 53.27 -30.44
N HIS A 332 -45.03 52.47 -29.49
CA HIS A 332 -46.45 52.18 -29.37
C HIS A 332 -47.23 53.44 -28.96
N GLU A 333 -46.75 54.19 -27.96
CA GLU A 333 -47.38 55.44 -27.49
C GLU A 333 -47.30 56.58 -28.50
N ILE A 334 -46.30 56.62 -29.40
CA ILE A 334 -46.24 57.60 -30.50
C ILE A 334 -47.16 57.20 -31.66
N ARG A 335 -47.29 55.90 -31.94
CA ARG A 335 -48.13 55.41 -33.04
C ARG A 335 -49.62 55.66 -32.78
N GLN A 336 -50.07 55.63 -31.53
CA GLN A 336 -51.45 55.91 -31.14
C GLN A 336 -51.94 57.32 -31.55
N PRO A 337 -51.29 58.44 -31.16
CA PRO A 337 -51.70 59.79 -31.56
C PRO A 337 -51.47 60.04 -33.05
N LEU A 338 -50.42 59.50 -33.66
CA LEU A 338 -50.21 59.62 -35.12
C LEU A 338 -51.32 58.95 -35.92
N ALA A 339 -51.78 57.77 -35.50
CA ALA A 339 -52.91 57.09 -36.13
C ALA A 339 -54.20 57.91 -35.97
N ALA A 340 -54.43 58.51 -34.80
CA ALA A 340 -55.56 59.41 -34.57
C ALA A 340 -55.49 60.66 -35.45
N MET A 341 -54.31 61.30 -35.57
CA MET A 341 -54.10 62.47 -36.43
C MET A 341 -54.27 62.13 -37.92
N ALA A 342 -53.72 61.01 -38.39
CA ALA A 342 -53.88 60.56 -39.77
C ALA A 342 -55.35 60.24 -40.10
N GLY A 343 -56.09 59.65 -39.15
CA GLY A 343 -57.53 59.44 -39.27
C GLY A 343 -58.30 60.75 -39.42
N ALA A 344 -58.02 61.73 -38.56
CA ALA A 344 -58.66 63.05 -38.62
C ALA A 344 -58.34 63.81 -39.91
N VAL A 345 -57.09 63.76 -40.41
CA VAL A 345 -56.70 64.37 -41.70
C VAL A 345 -57.43 63.72 -42.87
N LYS A 346 -57.65 62.39 -42.83
CA LYS A 346 -58.41 61.69 -43.88
C LYS A 346 -59.89 62.09 -43.90
N GLU A 347 -60.47 62.40 -42.75
CA GLU A 347 -61.85 62.86 -42.63
C GLU A 347 -62.03 64.33 -43.05
N LEU A 348 -60.97 65.13 -42.96
CA LEU A 348 -60.94 66.55 -43.34
C LEU A 348 -60.36 66.81 -44.76
N GLY A 349 -59.85 65.78 -45.45
CA GLY A 349 -59.30 65.87 -46.80
C GLY A 349 -60.37 65.91 -47.91
N PRO A 350 -60.20 66.70 -48.99
CA PRO A 350 -61.26 66.93 -49.96
C PRO A 350 -61.54 65.70 -50.85
N GLY A 351 -62.68 65.04 -50.60
CA GLY A 351 -63.59 64.50 -51.62
C GLY A 351 -63.38 63.06 -52.13
N ASN A 352 -64.42 62.23 -52.00
CA ASN A 352 -64.93 61.47 -53.15
C ASN A 352 -66.46 61.44 -53.12
N ARG A 353 -67.08 62.35 -53.88
CA ARG A 353 -68.45 62.20 -54.38
C ARG A 353 -68.35 61.45 -55.69
N SER A 354 -68.81 60.21 -55.75
CA SER A 354 -68.98 59.49 -57.01
C SER A 354 -70.15 58.52 -56.90
N GLY A 355 -71.15 58.71 -57.77
CA GLY A 355 -72.21 57.76 -58.07
C GLY A 355 -73.56 58.11 -57.48
#